data_AF-A0A661F9Y2-F1
#
_entry.id   AF-A0A661F9Y2-F1
#
_cell.length_a   1.000
_cell.length_b   1.000
_cell.length_c   1.000
_cell.angle_alpha   90.00
_cell.angle_beta   90.00
_cell.angle_gamma   90.00
#
_symmetry.space_group_name_H-M   'P 1'
#
loop_
_entity.id
_entity.type
_entity.pdbx_description
1 polymer ?
#
loop_
_entity_poly.entity_id
_entity_poly.type
_entity_poly.pdbx_seq_one_letter_code
_entity_poly.pdbx_strand_id
1 'polypeptide(L)'
;MNYSFSANVAVKYGVDEAIIIANFRFWILKNKACDDNCFDGRTWTYNTIKALHIIFPFWTEKQLRRIIDSLVKKEVLLVGNYNKSAYDRTKWYAFNDEKKWVNSILPDGQMKKTRQANGFVQKGGPIPDNKPDSKPDSKEKEKKEALSVPEFINQKSWNEFEQHRKEI
;
A
#
# COMPACT_ATOMS: atom_id res chain seq x y z
N MET A 1 7.61 -18.61 2.70
CA MET A 1 7.02 -17.24 2.70
C MET A 1 7.39 -16.62 4.02
N ASN A 2 8.02 -15.44 3.99
CA ASN A 2 8.54 -14.81 5.20
C ASN A 2 7.66 -13.61 5.53
N TYR A 3 7.14 -13.55 6.75
CA TYR A 3 6.34 -12.43 7.22
C TYR A 3 7.20 -11.54 8.12
N SER A 4 7.12 -10.23 7.92
CA SER A 4 7.81 -9.25 8.76
C SER A 4 6.80 -8.30 9.41
N PHE A 5 7.14 -7.85 10.61
CA PHE A 5 6.35 -6.88 11.38
C PHE A 5 7.26 -6.08 12.32
N SER A 6 6.78 -4.95 12.82
CA SER A 6 7.53 -4.12 13.77
C SER A 6 7.34 -4.64 15.20
N ALA A 7 8.46 -4.90 15.90
CA ALA A 7 8.43 -5.30 17.31
C ALA A 7 7.74 -4.25 18.21
N ASN A 8 7.98 -2.95 17.96
CA ASN A 8 7.35 -1.86 18.70
C ASN A 8 5.82 -1.86 18.53
N VAL A 9 5.34 -2.16 17.33
CA VAL A 9 3.89 -2.29 17.06
C VAL A 9 3.35 -3.55 17.75
N ALA A 10 4.09 -4.67 17.73
CA ALA A 10 3.67 -5.90 18.39
C ALA A 10 3.58 -5.76 19.92
N VAL A 11 4.53 -5.07 20.55
CA VAL A 11 4.49 -4.76 21.99
C VAL A 11 3.23 -3.95 22.34
N LYS A 12 2.86 -2.99 21.48
CA LYS A 12 1.73 -2.10 21.75
C LYS A 12 0.37 -2.72 21.44
N TYR A 13 0.27 -3.51 20.38
CA TYR A 13 -1.02 -3.94 19.82
C TYR A 13 -1.25 -5.45 19.83
N GLY A 14 -0.20 -6.26 19.92
CA GLY A 14 -0.21 -7.71 19.71
C GLY A 14 0.52 -8.12 18.43
N VAL A 15 1.09 -9.33 18.40
CA VAL A 15 1.80 -9.87 17.23
C VAL A 15 0.85 -10.02 16.03
N ASP A 16 -0.32 -10.58 16.27
CA ASP A 16 -1.35 -10.77 15.25
C ASP A 16 -1.74 -9.44 14.60
N GLU A 17 -2.04 -8.43 15.43
CA GLU A 17 -2.34 -7.07 15.01
C GLU A 17 -1.19 -6.43 14.24
N ALA A 18 0.05 -6.60 14.69
CA ALA A 18 1.23 -5.99 14.06
C ALA A 18 1.46 -6.50 12.63
N ILE A 19 1.24 -7.80 12.40
CA ILE A 19 1.34 -8.42 11.07
C ILE A 19 0.26 -7.86 10.15
N ILE A 20 -1.00 -7.79 10.60
CA ILE A 20 -2.10 -7.25 9.78
C ILE A 20 -1.91 -5.75 9.50
N ILE A 21 -1.43 -4.98 10.47
CA ILE A 21 -1.05 -3.57 10.28
C ILE A 21 0.02 -3.45 9.20
N ALA A 22 1.09 -4.27 9.24
CA ALA A 22 2.16 -4.23 8.24
C ALA A 22 1.62 -4.49 6.83
N ASN A 23 0.71 -5.46 6.68
CA ASN A 23 0.06 -5.74 5.41
C ASN A 23 -0.79 -4.57 4.89
N PHE A 24 -1.68 -4.02 5.72
CA PHE A 24 -2.51 -2.87 5.32
C PHE A 24 -1.67 -1.63 5.00
N ARG A 25 -0.59 -1.40 5.76
CA ARG A 25 0.38 -0.35 5.50
C ARG A 25 0.98 -0.44 4.12
N PHE A 26 1.42 -1.63 3.70
CA PHE A 26 1.93 -1.83 2.36
C PHE A 26 0.90 -1.45 1.29
N TRP A 27 -0.33 -1.97 1.39
CA TRP A 27 -1.37 -1.75 0.38
C TRP A 27 -1.83 -0.30 0.30
N ILE A 28 -1.96 0.37 1.44
CA ILE A 28 -2.33 1.78 1.50
C ILE A 28 -1.19 2.65 0.94
N LEU A 29 0.08 2.33 1.24
CA LEU A 29 1.22 3.01 0.63
C LEU A 29 1.24 2.87 -0.89
N LYS A 30 1.00 1.65 -1.40
CA LYS A 30 0.90 1.39 -2.85
C LYS A 30 -0.17 2.26 -3.49
N ASN A 31 -1.38 2.25 -2.93
CA ASN A 31 -2.50 3.02 -3.47
C ASN A 31 -2.22 4.53 -3.42
N LYS A 32 -1.60 5.01 -2.33
CA LYS A 32 -1.22 6.41 -2.17
C LYS A 32 -0.17 6.84 -3.19
N ALA A 33 0.82 5.98 -3.47
CA ALA A 33 1.85 6.26 -4.47
C ALA A 33 1.30 6.25 -5.91
N CYS A 34 0.18 5.58 -6.15
CA CYS A 34 -0.49 5.53 -7.46
C CYS A 34 -1.67 6.51 -7.58
N ASP A 35 -1.91 7.36 -6.56
CA ASP A 35 -3.11 8.22 -6.45
C ASP A 35 -4.44 7.45 -6.67
N ASP A 36 -4.47 6.17 -6.29
CA ASP A 36 -5.63 5.29 -6.42
C ASP A 36 -6.37 5.18 -5.07
N ASN A 37 -7.67 4.88 -5.13
CA ASN A 37 -8.48 4.54 -3.95
C ASN A 37 -8.50 5.61 -2.84
N CYS A 38 -8.41 6.88 -3.24
CA CYS A 38 -8.49 8.03 -2.36
C CYS A 38 -9.94 8.47 -2.18
N PHE A 39 -10.47 8.33 -0.96
CA PHE A 39 -11.83 8.69 -0.59
C PHE A 39 -11.84 9.38 0.77
N ASP A 40 -12.68 10.39 0.94
CA ASP A 40 -12.85 11.13 2.21
C ASP A 40 -11.52 11.66 2.80
N GLY A 41 -10.62 12.12 1.92
CA GLY A 41 -9.31 12.66 2.31
C GLY A 41 -8.31 11.61 2.82
N ARG A 42 -8.55 10.32 2.53
CA ARG A 42 -7.72 9.20 2.97
C ARG A 42 -7.46 8.21 1.85
N THR A 43 -6.38 7.47 1.96
CA THR A 43 -6.12 6.34 1.08
C THR A 43 -6.66 5.04 1.68
N TRP A 44 -7.44 4.32 0.89
CA TRP A 44 -8.08 3.09 1.30
C TRP A 44 -7.54 1.88 0.54
N THR A 45 -7.72 0.70 1.10
CA THR A 45 -7.61 -0.57 0.38
C THR A 45 -8.81 -1.44 0.70
N TYR A 46 -9.30 -2.17 -0.30
CA TYR A 46 -10.35 -3.15 -0.12
C TYR A 46 -9.75 -4.54 0.09
N ASN A 47 -10.35 -5.34 0.97
CA ASN A 47 -9.94 -6.73 1.22
C ASN A 47 -11.10 -7.57 1.76
N THR A 48 -11.23 -8.80 1.26
CA THR A 48 -12.12 -9.80 1.86
C THR A 48 -11.37 -10.61 2.91
N ILE A 49 -12.09 -11.17 3.88
CA ILE A 49 -11.49 -12.10 4.86
C ILE A 49 -10.93 -13.34 4.16
N LYS A 50 -11.58 -13.81 3.09
CA LYS A 50 -11.12 -14.93 2.27
C LYS A 50 -9.77 -14.64 1.62
N ALA A 51 -9.62 -13.44 1.03
CA ALA A 51 -8.37 -13.01 0.41
C ALA A 51 -7.23 -12.95 1.45
N LEU A 52 -7.52 -12.40 2.65
CA LEU A 52 -6.55 -12.38 3.74
C LEU A 52 -6.19 -13.79 4.22
N HIS A 53 -7.12 -14.75 4.21
CA HIS A 53 -6.83 -16.13 4.59
C HIS A 53 -5.89 -16.82 3.60
N ILE A 54 -6.01 -16.54 2.30
CA ILE A 54 -5.07 -17.03 1.28
C ILE A 54 -3.65 -16.51 1.55
N ILE A 55 -3.52 -15.24 1.96
CA ILE A 55 -2.22 -14.63 2.30
C ILE A 55 -1.69 -15.14 3.64
N PHE A 56 -2.57 -15.35 4.63
CA PHE A 56 -2.22 -15.78 5.98
C PHE A 56 -2.87 -17.12 6.32
N PRO A 57 -2.41 -18.24 5.73
CA PRO A 57 -3.06 -19.55 5.85
C PRO A 57 -2.96 -20.15 7.26
N PHE A 58 -2.11 -19.58 8.13
CA PHE A 58 -1.95 -20.00 9.53
C PHE A 58 -3.02 -19.42 10.47
N TRP A 59 -3.84 -18.47 10.01
CA TRP A 59 -5.04 -18.04 10.72
C TRP A 59 -6.29 -18.49 10.00
N THR A 60 -7.29 -18.92 10.78
CA THR A 60 -8.65 -19.11 10.29
C THR A 60 -9.30 -17.77 9.93
N GLU A 61 -10.32 -17.78 9.07
CA GLU A 61 -11.13 -16.60 8.79
C GLU A 61 -11.72 -15.95 10.07
N LYS A 62 -12.05 -16.77 11.09
CA LYS A 62 -12.57 -16.28 12.37
C LYS A 62 -11.51 -15.51 13.15
N GLN A 63 -10.27 -16.00 13.16
CA GLN A 63 -9.15 -15.28 13.78
C GLN A 63 -8.88 -13.97 13.04
N LEU A 64 -8.88 -13.97 11.71
CA LEU A 64 -8.71 -12.75 10.90
C LEU A 64 -9.77 -11.69 11.21
N ARG A 65 -11.05 -12.07 11.29
CA ARG A 65 -12.12 -11.15 11.72
C ARG A 65 -11.83 -10.56 13.09
N ARG A 66 -11.51 -11.41 14.08
CA ARG A 66 -11.18 -10.97 15.45
C ARG A 66 -10.01 -9.98 15.47
N ILE A 67 -8.97 -10.22 14.70
CA ILE A 67 -7.77 -9.36 14.64
C ILE A 67 -8.14 -8.00 14.02
N ILE A 68 -8.90 -7.99 12.92
CA ILE A 68 -9.35 -6.75 12.29
C ILE A 68 -10.29 -5.98 13.21
N ASP A 69 -11.27 -6.64 13.82
CA ASP A 69 -12.22 -6.00 14.74
C ASP A 69 -11.48 -5.42 15.96
N SER A 70 -10.43 -6.09 16.44
CA SER A 70 -9.53 -5.56 17.48
C SER A 70 -8.85 -4.26 17.02
N LEU A 71 -8.32 -4.21 15.79
CA LEU A 71 -7.70 -3.01 15.23
C LEU A 71 -8.68 -1.85 15.04
N VAL A 72 -9.92 -2.14 14.63
CA VAL A 72 -10.99 -1.15 14.51
C VAL A 72 -11.37 -0.60 15.88
N LYS A 73 -11.57 -1.49 16.87
CA LYS A 73 -11.87 -1.09 18.25
C LYS A 73 -10.75 -0.25 18.89
N LYS A 74 -9.49 -0.52 18.53
CA LYS A 74 -8.31 0.24 18.98
C LYS A 74 -8.08 1.51 18.14
N GLU A 75 -9.01 1.87 17.25
CA GLU A 75 -8.96 3.03 16.36
C GLU A 75 -7.68 3.08 15.50
N VAL A 76 -7.12 1.92 15.17
CA VAL A 76 -5.99 1.81 14.24
C VAL A 76 -6.52 1.83 12.80
N LEU A 77 -7.56 1.05 12.54
CA LEU A 77 -8.21 0.95 11.24
C LEU A 77 -9.61 1.56 11.27
N LEU A 78 -9.98 2.18 10.15
CA LEU A 78 -11.35 2.56 9.81
C LEU A 78 -11.92 1.53 8.84
N VAL A 79 -13.24 1.33 8.88
CA VAL A 79 -13.96 0.48 7.94
C VAL A 79 -14.93 1.34 7.14
N GLY A 80 -14.93 1.17 5.83
CA GLY A 80 -15.83 1.86 4.91
C GLY A 80 -16.40 0.92 3.86
N ASN A 81 -17.22 1.48 2.98
CA ASN A 81 -17.75 0.81 1.81
C ASN A 81 -17.75 1.79 0.63
N TYR A 82 -16.89 1.53 -0.35
CA TYR A 82 -16.81 2.30 -1.59
C TYR A 82 -17.03 1.39 -2.81
N ASN A 83 -17.76 0.29 -2.62
CA ASN A 83 -18.11 -0.63 -3.70
C ASN A 83 -19.11 0.04 -4.64
N LYS A 84 -19.00 -0.25 -5.95
CA LYS A 84 -19.93 0.27 -6.95
C LYS A 84 -21.29 -0.43 -6.92
N SER A 85 -21.30 -1.69 -6.51
CA SER A 85 -22.50 -2.53 -6.44
C SER A 85 -22.89 -2.80 -4.99
N ALA A 86 -24.18 -2.72 -4.69
CA ALA A 86 -24.72 -3.05 -3.36
C ALA A 86 -24.59 -4.55 -3.01
N TYR A 87 -24.40 -5.42 -4.02
CA TYR A 87 -24.20 -6.85 -3.80
C TYR A 87 -22.77 -7.19 -3.37
N ASP A 88 -21.80 -6.33 -3.69
CA ASP A 88 -20.43 -6.52 -3.27
C ASP A 88 -20.29 -6.20 -1.78
N ARG A 89 -19.90 -7.22 -1.02
CA ARG A 89 -19.74 -7.16 0.44
C ARG A 89 -18.29 -6.93 0.85
N THR A 90 -17.42 -6.58 -0.09
CA THR A 90 -16.02 -6.30 0.17
C THR A 90 -15.90 -5.08 1.07
N LYS A 91 -15.12 -5.20 2.14
CA LYS A 91 -14.89 -4.11 3.08
C LYS A 91 -13.67 -3.30 2.66
N TRP A 92 -13.76 -2.00 2.88
CA TRP A 92 -12.66 -1.07 2.68
C TRP A 92 -12.05 -0.72 4.03
N TYR A 93 -10.72 -0.60 4.04
CA TYR A 93 -9.93 -0.30 5.23
C TYR A 93 -8.97 0.84 4.95
N ALA A 94 -8.87 1.76 5.91
CA ALA A 94 -7.89 2.83 5.95
C ALA A 94 -7.30 2.96 7.35
N PHE A 95 -6.15 3.58 7.48
CA PHE A 95 -5.65 3.96 8.80
C PHE A 95 -6.38 5.19 9.33
N ASN A 96 -6.78 5.14 10.60
CA ASN A 96 -7.39 6.29 11.25
C ASN A 96 -6.41 7.48 11.31
N ASP A 97 -5.15 7.20 11.68
CA ASP A 97 -4.04 8.16 11.60
C ASP A 97 -3.10 7.77 10.45
N GLU A 98 -3.48 8.14 9.23
CA GLU A 98 -2.69 7.81 8.04
C GLU A 98 -1.25 8.33 8.15
N LYS A 99 -1.04 9.55 8.67
CA LYS A 99 0.29 10.14 8.79
C LYS A 99 1.20 9.27 9.66
N LYS A 100 0.72 8.80 10.81
CA LYS A 100 1.47 7.93 11.72
C LYS A 100 1.86 6.59 11.08
N TRP A 101 0.95 5.98 10.33
CA TRP A 101 1.15 4.62 9.81
C TRP A 101 1.82 4.58 8.43
N VAL A 102 1.68 5.64 7.64
CA VAL A 102 2.15 5.71 6.25
C VAL A 102 3.45 6.54 6.14
N ASN A 103 3.56 7.67 6.85
CA ASN A 103 4.68 8.60 6.66
C ASN A 103 5.96 8.22 7.44
N SER A 104 5.92 7.25 8.36
CA SER A 104 7.13 6.74 9.05
C SER A 104 7.88 5.76 8.16
N ILE A 105 8.43 6.24 7.04
CA ILE A 105 9.19 5.49 6.05
C ILE A 105 10.24 4.60 6.76
N LEU A 106 10.10 3.27 6.61
CA LEU A 106 11.03 2.19 7.01
C LEU A 106 11.04 1.76 8.50
N PRO A 107 11.37 0.48 8.80
CA PRO A 107 11.85 0.09 10.15
C PRO A 107 13.11 0.89 10.48
N ASP A 108 13.48 0.98 11.77
CA ASP A 108 14.57 1.78 12.35
C ASP A 108 16.01 1.53 11.81
N GLY A 109 16.19 1.15 10.54
CA GLY A 109 17.45 1.21 9.82
C GLY A 109 17.79 2.66 9.53
N GLN A 110 18.72 3.21 10.31
CA GLN A 110 19.32 4.53 10.07
C GLN A 110 19.76 4.68 8.60
N MET A 111 18.95 5.36 7.77
CA MET A 111 19.48 5.94 6.54
C MET A 111 20.35 7.12 6.96
N LYS A 112 21.65 6.86 7.19
CA LYS A 112 22.66 7.92 7.15
C LYS A 112 22.50 8.62 5.80
N LYS A 113 22.06 9.89 5.82
CA LYS A 113 22.09 10.75 4.64
C LYS A 113 23.52 10.71 4.10
N THR A 114 23.73 10.11 2.93
CA THR A 114 25.00 10.28 2.22
C THR A 114 25.13 11.76 1.90
N ARG A 115 26.30 12.33 2.24
CA ARG A 115 26.64 13.71 1.85
C ARG A 115 26.47 13.81 0.34
N GLN A 116 25.62 14.73 -0.12
CA GLN A 116 25.60 15.10 -1.53
C GLN A 116 27.02 15.54 -1.91
N ALA A 117 27.58 14.92 -2.95
CA ALA A 117 28.81 15.41 -3.54
C ALA A 117 28.53 16.78 -4.17
N ASN A 118 29.38 17.78 -3.89
CA ASN A 118 29.29 19.09 -4.51
C ASN A 118 29.53 18.94 -6.02
N GLY A 119 28.48 19.05 -6.81
CA GLY A 119 28.53 19.02 -8.27
C GLY A 119 29.13 20.31 -8.84
N PHE A 120 30.45 20.49 -8.70
CA PHE A 120 31.20 21.39 -9.59
C PHE A 120 31.66 20.59 -10.81
N VAL A 121 30.74 20.36 -11.74
CA VAL A 121 31.06 19.87 -13.10
C VAL A 121 30.92 21.05 -14.05
N GLN A 122 31.94 21.26 -14.88
CA GLN A 122 32.10 22.42 -15.77
C GLN A 122 30.91 22.55 -16.76
N LYS A 123 30.41 23.78 -16.93
CA LYS A 123 29.36 24.13 -17.88
C LYS A 123 29.81 23.85 -19.32
N GLY A 124 29.20 22.86 -19.96
CA GLY A 124 29.10 22.79 -21.43
C GLY A 124 28.06 23.78 -21.95
N GLY A 125 28.31 24.40 -23.10
CA GLY A 125 27.51 25.49 -23.67
C GLY A 125 26.07 25.12 -24.11
N PRO A 126 25.24 26.12 -24.47
CA PRO A 126 23.81 25.93 -24.71
C PRO A 126 23.51 25.23 -26.05
N ILE A 127 22.52 24.35 -26.04
CA ILE A 127 21.92 23.73 -27.25
C ILE A 127 20.90 24.73 -27.82
N PRO A 128 20.92 25.05 -29.13
CA PRO A 128 20.03 26.03 -29.72
C PRO A 128 18.60 25.51 -29.93
N ASP A 129 17.63 26.40 -29.72
CA ASP A 129 16.17 26.22 -29.82
C ASP A 129 15.69 26.39 -31.28
N ASN A 130 14.85 25.46 -31.77
CA ASN A 130 14.01 25.71 -32.93
C ASN A 130 12.73 24.86 -32.87
N LYS A 131 11.59 25.51 -32.58
CA LYS A 131 10.21 24.96 -32.59
C LYS A 131 9.54 25.19 -33.95
N PRO A 132 8.51 24.41 -34.34
CA PRO A 132 7.15 24.93 -34.17
C PRO A 132 6.08 23.91 -33.72
N ASP A 133 5.01 24.46 -33.13
CA ASP A 133 3.80 23.82 -32.61
C ASP A 133 2.95 23.11 -33.68
N SER A 134 2.46 21.91 -33.35
CA SER A 134 1.16 21.38 -33.80
C SER A 134 0.72 20.17 -32.93
N LYS A 135 -0.45 20.28 -32.29
CA LYS A 135 -1.08 19.27 -31.40
C LYS A 135 -1.72 18.12 -32.21
N PRO A 136 -1.97 16.95 -31.59
CA PRO A 136 -3.28 16.75 -30.95
C PRO A 136 -3.23 16.06 -29.57
N ASP A 137 -4.24 16.37 -28.76
CA ASP A 137 -4.58 15.73 -27.49
C ASP A 137 -4.85 14.22 -27.69
N SER A 138 -3.98 13.36 -27.17
CA SER A 138 -4.32 11.97 -26.88
C SER A 138 -3.94 11.70 -25.44
N LYS A 139 -4.93 11.62 -24.55
CA LYS A 139 -4.79 11.07 -23.20
C LYS A 139 -4.47 9.59 -23.30
N GLU A 140 -3.20 9.28 -23.55
CA GLU A 140 -2.67 7.94 -23.42
C GLU A 140 -2.56 7.64 -21.92
N LYS A 141 -3.36 6.70 -21.43
CA LYS A 141 -3.22 6.18 -20.07
C LYS A 141 -1.83 5.56 -19.98
N GLU A 142 -0.92 6.21 -19.26
CA GLU A 142 0.38 5.66 -18.91
C GLU A 142 0.19 4.22 -18.42
N LYS A 143 0.86 3.28 -19.09
CA LYS A 143 0.97 1.90 -18.64
C LYS A 143 1.61 1.92 -17.26
N LYS A 144 0.81 1.66 -16.22
CA LYS A 144 1.28 1.49 -14.84
C LYS A 144 2.39 0.44 -14.82
N GLU A 145 3.63 0.89 -14.61
CA GLU A 145 4.78 0.03 -14.44
C GLU A 145 4.54 -0.86 -13.22
N ALA A 146 4.62 -2.18 -13.40
CA ALA A 146 4.31 -3.14 -12.36
C ALA A 146 5.39 -3.10 -11.28
N LEU A 147 5.11 -2.40 -10.17
CA LEU A 147 5.95 -2.45 -8.97
C LEU A 147 6.17 -3.90 -8.54
N SER A 148 7.43 -4.25 -8.28
CA SER A 148 7.88 -5.59 -7.91
C SER A 148 7.13 -6.12 -6.70
N VAL A 149 6.82 -7.42 -6.71
CA VAL A 149 6.17 -8.10 -5.59
C VAL A 149 6.96 -7.84 -4.30
N PRO A 150 6.30 -7.40 -3.22
CA PRO A 150 6.98 -7.17 -1.95
C PRO A 150 7.64 -8.46 -1.47
N GLU A 151 8.87 -8.35 -0.96
CA GLU A 151 9.70 -9.48 -0.56
C GLU A 151 9.03 -10.44 0.46
N PHE A 152 8.02 -9.95 1.18
CA PHE A 152 7.24 -10.73 2.16
C PHE A 152 6.03 -11.49 1.57
N ILE A 153 5.61 -11.20 0.33
CA ILE A 153 4.54 -11.92 -0.37
C ILE A 153 5.17 -12.76 -1.48
N ASN A 154 5.00 -14.09 -1.48
CA ASN A 154 5.41 -14.90 -2.62
C ASN A 154 4.55 -14.57 -3.85
N GLN A 155 5.17 -14.48 -5.03
CA GLN A 155 4.55 -14.29 -6.34
C GLN A 155 3.28 -15.12 -6.56
N LYS A 156 3.24 -16.38 -6.09
CA LYS A 156 2.04 -17.22 -6.23
C LYS A 156 0.85 -16.65 -5.45
N SER A 157 1.03 -16.36 -4.17
CA SER A 157 0.00 -15.74 -3.32
C SER A 157 -0.36 -14.34 -3.83
N TRP A 158 0.62 -13.60 -4.37
CA TRP A 158 0.39 -12.31 -5.02
C TRP A 158 -0.50 -12.42 -6.27
N ASN A 159 -0.24 -13.42 -7.11
CA ASN A 159 -1.02 -13.64 -8.32
C ASN A 159 -2.44 -14.13 -8.00
N GLU A 160 -2.58 -15.07 -7.06
CA GLU A 160 -3.89 -15.54 -6.55
C GLU A 160 -4.68 -14.37 -5.95
N PHE A 161 -4.00 -13.50 -5.21
CA PHE A 161 -4.59 -12.30 -4.63
C PHE A 161 -5.02 -11.27 -5.70
N GLU A 162 -4.16 -10.95 -6.67
CA GLU A 162 -4.50 -10.00 -7.74
C GLU A 162 -5.58 -10.56 -8.66
N GLN A 163 -5.66 -11.87 -8.87
CA GLN A 163 -6.78 -12.50 -9.60
C GLN A 163 -8.08 -12.32 -8.81
N HIS A 164 -8.10 -12.69 -7.52
CA HIS A 164 -9.29 -12.54 -6.68
C HIS A 164 -9.74 -11.07 -6.55
N ARG A 165 -8.81 -10.11 -6.60
CA ARG A 165 -9.14 -8.66 -6.59
C ARG A 165 -9.64 -8.09 -7.91
N LYS A 166 -9.37 -8.75 -9.05
CA LYS A 166 -9.87 -8.34 -10.38
C LYS A 166 -11.28 -8.85 -10.66
N GLU A 167 -11.70 -9.90 -9.94
CA GLU A 167 -13.01 -10.56 -10.08
C GLU A 167 -14.11 -9.90 -9.22
N ILE A 168 -13.75 -8.94 -8.36
CA ILE A 168 -14.63 -8.15 -7.49
C ILE A 168 -14.75 -6.74 -8.07
#